data_AF-A0A2L0PPM3-F1
#
_entry.id   AF-A0A2L0PPM3-F1
#
_cell.length_a   1.000
_cell.length_b   1.000
_cell.length_c   1.000
_cell.angle_alpha   90.00
_cell.angle_beta   90.00
_cell.angle_gamma   90.00
#
_symmetry.space_group_name_H-M   'P 1'
#
loop_
_entity.id
_entity.type
_entity.pdbx_description
1 polymer ?
#
loop_
_entity_poly.entity_id
_entity_poly.type
_entity_poly.pdbx_seq_one_letter_code
_entity_poly.pdbx_strand_id
1 'polypeptide(L)'
;MYEVNRSLVVLVPQAPFWYWLSNLPEIELDGLELEDLQADPNSYLIDPIEELDEAWDLAAAQVQTLFSAELADWCEDSTVWPDLHADIFFEWFDLRVSSIVSDLSAQPLEREAFEAIDWENKGASA
;
A
#
# COMPACT_ATOMS: atom_id res chain seq x y z
N MET A 1 11.62 -11.50 -21.07
CA MET A 1 10.80 -12.07 -19.99
C MET A 1 11.76 -12.74 -19.04
N TYR A 2 11.94 -12.15 -17.87
CA TYR A 2 12.71 -12.72 -16.79
C TYR A 2 11.78 -12.86 -15.60
N GLU A 3 11.88 -13.98 -14.88
CA GLU A 3 11.25 -14.09 -13.58
C GLU A 3 11.99 -13.17 -12.62
N VAL A 4 11.24 -12.30 -11.94
CA VAL A 4 11.78 -11.48 -10.85
C VAL A 4 11.88 -12.40 -9.64
N ASN A 5 13.01 -12.38 -8.93
CA ASN A 5 13.20 -13.14 -7.69
C ASN A 5 12.39 -12.52 -6.52
N ARG A 6 11.10 -12.25 -6.74
CA ARG A 6 10.17 -11.56 -5.85
C ARG A 6 8.75 -12.07 -6.12
N SER A 7 7.97 -12.15 -5.05
CA SER A 7 6.51 -12.28 -5.16
C SER A 7 5.87 -10.89 -5.07
N LEU A 8 4.62 -10.78 -5.49
CA LEU A 8 3.81 -9.56 -5.39
C LEU A 8 2.68 -9.78 -4.38
N VAL A 9 2.50 -8.83 -3.47
CA VAL A 9 1.32 -8.69 -2.63
C VAL A 9 0.59 -7.42 -3.06
N VAL A 10 -0.72 -7.51 -3.25
CA VAL A 10 -1.61 -6.40 -3.54
C VAL A 10 -2.51 -6.22 -2.33
N LEU A 11 -2.55 -5.00 -1.78
CA LEU A 11 -3.38 -4.66 -0.63
C LEU A 11 -4.65 -3.98 -1.12
N VAL A 12 -5.75 -4.73 -1.17
CA VAL A 12 -7.03 -4.21 -1.67
C VAL A 12 -7.83 -3.64 -0.49
N PRO A 13 -8.02 -2.32 -0.41
CA PRO A 13 -8.71 -1.70 0.72
C PRO A 13 -10.16 -2.16 0.82
N GLN A 14 -10.61 -2.36 2.06
CA GLN A 14 -11.95 -2.81 2.40
C GLN A 14 -12.75 -1.69 3.07
N ALA A 15 -14.04 -1.97 3.32
CA ALA A 15 -14.96 -1.01 3.93
C ALA A 15 -14.46 -0.40 5.26
N PRO A 16 -13.74 -1.10 6.16
CA PRO A 16 -13.20 -0.51 7.38
C PRO A 16 -12.15 0.59 7.11
N PHE A 17 -11.22 0.36 6.17
CA PHE A 17 -10.25 1.38 5.76
C PHE A 17 -10.97 2.59 5.16
N TRP A 18 -11.93 2.35 4.26
CA TRP A 18 -12.74 3.42 3.66
C TRP A 18 -13.49 4.25 4.70
N TYR A 19 -14.07 3.57 5.70
CA TYR A 19 -14.79 4.24 6.78
C TYR A 19 -13.85 5.15 7.58
N TRP A 20 -12.66 4.68 7.93
CA TRP A 20 -11.66 5.53 8.59
C TRP A 20 -11.27 6.72 7.71
N LEU A 21 -10.89 6.46 6.45
CA LEU A 21 -10.47 7.49 5.50
C LEU A 21 -11.54 8.58 5.35
N SER A 22 -12.80 8.19 5.17
CA SER A 22 -13.94 9.11 5.00
C SER A 22 -14.31 9.90 6.25
N ASN A 23 -13.76 9.55 7.41
CA ASN A 23 -13.99 10.24 8.68
C ASN A 23 -12.76 11.02 9.16
N LEU A 24 -11.69 11.07 8.38
CA LEU A 24 -10.53 11.90 8.72
C LEU A 24 -10.92 13.38 8.74
N PRO A 25 -10.39 14.15 9.71
CA PRO A 25 -10.53 15.61 9.69
C PRO A 25 -9.92 16.18 8.40
N GLU A 26 -10.59 17.16 7.80
CA GLU A 26 -10.06 17.95 6.67
C GLU A 26 -9.79 17.17 5.37
N ILE A 27 -10.19 15.90 5.28
CA ILE A 27 -10.08 15.13 4.03
C ILE A 27 -11.14 15.59 3.02
N GLU A 28 -10.70 15.93 1.81
CA GLU A 28 -11.57 16.19 0.67
C GLU A 28 -11.45 15.02 -0.31
N LEU A 29 -12.51 14.22 -0.41
CA LEU A 29 -12.51 13.01 -1.25
C LEU A 29 -12.95 13.29 -2.69
N ASP A 30 -13.44 14.48 -3.03
CA ASP A 30 -13.74 14.90 -4.41
C ASP A 30 -14.56 13.90 -5.28
N GLY A 31 -15.44 13.13 -4.65
CA GLY A 31 -16.26 12.11 -5.31
C GLY A 31 -15.58 10.76 -5.52
N LEU A 32 -14.40 10.56 -4.92
CA LEU A 32 -13.75 9.26 -4.78
C LEU A 32 -14.68 8.32 -4.00
N GLU A 33 -14.76 7.08 -4.46
CA GLU A 33 -15.46 5.97 -3.82
C GLU A 33 -14.46 4.85 -3.47
N LEU A 34 -14.87 3.90 -2.62
CA LEU A 34 -14.02 2.76 -2.28
C LEU A 34 -13.62 1.96 -3.53
N GLU A 35 -14.55 1.84 -4.48
CA GLU A 35 -14.36 1.15 -5.74
C GLU A 35 -13.21 1.75 -6.56
N ASP A 36 -12.94 3.06 -6.45
CA ASP A 36 -11.82 3.71 -7.13
C ASP A 36 -10.48 3.25 -6.53
N LEU A 37 -10.41 3.16 -5.18
CA LEU A 37 -9.23 2.65 -4.49
C LEU A 37 -9.00 1.15 -4.75
N GLN A 38 -10.08 0.39 -4.90
CA GLN A 38 -10.01 -1.04 -5.23
C GLN A 38 -9.66 -1.30 -6.69
N ALA A 39 -9.88 -0.33 -7.58
CA ALA A 39 -9.56 -0.44 -9.01
C ALA A 39 -8.06 -0.34 -9.29
N ASP A 40 -7.32 0.43 -8.48
CA ASP A 40 -5.86 0.58 -8.57
C ASP A 40 -5.20 0.52 -7.18
N PRO A 41 -5.21 -0.65 -6.52
CA PRO A 41 -4.68 -0.82 -5.18
C PRO A 41 -3.14 -0.83 -5.16
N ASN A 42 -2.59 -0.39 -4.03
CA ASN A 42 -1.15 -0.44 -3.79
C ASN A 42 -0.62 -1.87 -3.80
N SER A 43 0.60 -2.02 -4.33
CA SER A 43 1.25 -3.31 -4.54
C SER A 43 2.70 -3.30 -4.09
N TYR A 44 3.14 -4.42 -3.51
CA TYR A 44 4.42 -4.55 -2.82
C TYR A 44 5.16 -5.79 -3.31
N LEU A 45 6.41 -5.59 -3.74
CA LEU A 45 7.32 -6.71 -4.00
C LEU A 45 7.89 -7.21 -2.69
N ILE A 46 7.73 -8.50 -2.43
CA ILE A 46 8.26 -9.21 -1.26
C ILE A 46 9.29 -10.25 -1.69
N ASP A 47 10.00 -10.82 -0.72
CA ASP A 47 10.84 -11.99 -0.98
C ASP A 47 10.00 -13.13 -1.61
N PRO A 48 10.63 -13.97 -2.46
CA PRO A 48 9.93 -15.06 -3.13
C PRO A 48 9.34 -16.02 -2.10
N ILE A 49 8.12 -16.49 -2.37
CA ILE A 49 7.39 -17.44 -1.51
C ILE A 49 7.13 -18.71 -2.30
N GLU A 50 7.08 -19.85 -1.60
CA GLU A 50 6.73 -21.13 -2.22
C GLU A 50 5.23 -21.41 -2.09
N GLU A 51 4.65 -21.11 -0.93
CA GLU A 51 3.24 -21.28 -0.61
C GLU A 51 2.54 -19.94 -0.38
N LEU A 52 1.24 -19.87 -0.69
CA LEU A 52 0.47 -18.62 -0.57
C LEU A 52 0.38 -18.13 0.89
N ASP A 53 0.26 -19.05 1.85
CA ASP A 53 0.13 -18.70 3.27
C ASP A 53 1.35 -17.94 3.82
N GLU A 54 2.54 -18.14 3.23
CA GLU A 54 3.76 -17.40 3.62
C GLU A 54 3.62 -15.89 3.41
N ALA A 55 2.78 -15.46 2.46
CA ALA A 55 2.51 -14.04 2.25
C ALA A 55 1.80 -13.40 3.44
N TRP A 56 0.90 -14.13 4.12
CA TRP A 56 0.23 -13.64 5.33
C TRP A 56 1.21 -13.53 6.49
N ASP A 57 2.10 -14.50 6.66
CA ASP A 57 3.14 -14.45 7.70
C ASP A 57 4.11 -13.29 7.49
N LEU A 58 4.53 -13.06 6.24
CA LEU A 58 5.38 -11.93 5.87
C LEU A 58 4.67 -10.60 6.05
N ALA A 59 3.41 -10.49 5.62
CA ALA A 59 2.61 -9.29 5.82
C ALA A 59 2.41 -9.00 7.31
N ALA A 60 2.07 -10.03 8.11
CA ALA A 60 1.93 -9.94 9.57
C ALA A 60 3.23 -9.43 10.23
N ALA A 61 4.38 -9.95 9.81
CA ALA A 61 5.69 -9.52 10.29
C ALA A 61 6.05 -8.08 9.87
N GLN A 62 5.45 -7.58 8.79
CA GLN A 62 5.67 -6.24 8.21
C GLN A 62 4.48 -5.30 8.39
N VAL A 63 3.50 -5.61 9.25
CA VAL A 63 2.27 -4.82 9.43
C VAL A 63 2.58 -3.35 9.69
N GLN A 64 3.56 -3.06 10.55
CA GLN A 64 3.96 -1.69 10.84
C GLN A 64 4.38 -0.94 9.58
N THR A 65 5.20 -1.56 8.73
CA THR A 65 5.69 -0.99 7.47
C THR A 65 4.57 -0.82 6.44
N LEU A 66 3.81 -1.90 6.18
CA LEU A 66 2.77 -1.90 5.15
C LEU A 66 1.62 -0.97 5.54
N PHE A 67 1.13 -1.08 6.78
CA PHE A 67 -0.02 -0.31 7.21
C PHE A 67 0.31 1.17 7.33
N SER A 68 1.50 1.53 7.84
CA SER A 68 1.91 2.94 7.86
C SER A 68 2.05 3.54 6.46
N ALA A 69 2.54 2.79 5.47
CA ALA A 69 2.60 3.25 4.09
C ALA A 69 1.20 3.55 3.53
N GLU A 70 0.25 2.61 3.69
CA GLU A 70 -1.14 2.81 3.24
C GLU A 70 -1.85 3.98 3.93
N LEU A 71 -1.53 4.27 5.19
CA LEU A 71 -2.14 5.39 5.94
C LEU A 71 -1.47 6.74 5.60
N ALA A 72 -0.15 6.74 5.43
CA ALA A 72 0.64 7.95 5.18
C ALA A 72 0.33 8.61 3.84
N ASP A 73 -0.12 7.83 2.85
CA ASP A 73 -0.58 8.37 1.56
C ASP A 73 -1.78 9.32 1.70
N TRP A 74 -2.54 9.20 2.79
CA TRP A 74 -3.77 9.98 3.03
C TRP A 74 -3.68 10.94 4.21
N CYS A 75 -2.90 10.59 5.23
CA CYS A 75 -2.84 11.35 6.47
C CYS A 75 -1.45 11.29 7.10
N GLU A 76 -0.74 12.42 7.10
CA GLU A 76 0.57 12.54 7.76
C GLU A 76 0.47 12.57 9.29
N ASP A 77 -0.69 12.95 9.84
CA ASP A 77 -0.91 12.99 11.29
C ASP A 77 -1.12 11.57 11.84
N SER A 78 -0.03 10.95 12.27
CA SER A 78 -0.06 9.61 12.85
C SER A 78 -0.83 9.52 14.18
N THR A 79 -1.30 10.64 14.77
CA THR A 79 -2.10 10.62 16.00
C THR A 79 -3.55 10.20 15.78
N VAL A 80 -4.05 10.28 14.54
CA VAL A 80 -5.41 9.83 14.15
C VAL A 80 -5.42 8.46 13.47
N TRP A 81 -4.26 7.82 13.34
CA TRP A 81 -4.13 6.47 12.79
C TRP A 81 -4.68 5.42 13.76
N PRO A 82 -5.17 4.28 13.25
CA PRO A 82 -5.47 3.13 14.10
C PRO A 82 -4.20 2.54 14.73
N ASP A 83 -4.37 1.66 15.72
CA ASP A 83 -3.28 0.82 16.16
C ASP A 83 -2.76 -0.03 14.99
N LEU A 84 -1.44 0.00 14.77
CA LEU A 84 -0.79 -0.74 13.69
C LEU A 84 -0.61 -2.22 14.08
N HIS A 85 -1.74 -2.92 14.23
CA HIS A 85 -1.84 -4.32 14.64
C HIS A 85 -2.38 -5.19 13.50
N ALA A 86 -1.91 -6.44 13.42
CA ALA A 86 -2.24 -7.37 12.34
C ALA A 86 -3.75 -7.61 12.21
N ASP A 87 -4.45 -7.76 13.33
CA ASP A 87 -5.90 -8.00 13.33
C ASP A 87 -6.68 -6.87 12.66
N ILE A 88 -6.28 -5.60 12.88
CA ILE A 88 -6.91 -4.44 12.24
C ILE A 88 -6.51 -4.42 10.76
N PHE A 89 -5.22 -4.60 10.47
CA PHE A 89 -4.71 -4.61 9.09
C PHE A 89 -5.44 -5.63 8.20
N PHE A 90 -5.62 -6.87 8.66
CA PHE A 90 -6.30 -7.91 7.89
C PHE A 90 -7.82 -7.75 7.84
N GLU A 91 -8.43 -6.92 8.70
CA GLU A 91 -9.83 -6.51 8.55
C GLU A 91 -9.96 -5.39 7.50
N TRP A 92 -8.92 -4.57 7.36
CA TRP A 92 -8.92 -3.37 6.51
C TRP A 92 -8.47 -3.64 5.08
N PHE A 93 -7.68 -4.70 4.85
CA PHE A 93 -7.14 -5.04 3.53
C PHE A 93 -7.34 -6.51 3.20
N ASP A 94 -7.81 -6.77 1.97
CA ASP A 94 -7.76 -8.09 1.34
C ASP A 94 -6.39 -8.25 0.67
N LEU A 95 -5.68 -9.32 1.01
CA LEU A 95 -4.36 -9.61 0.44
C LEU A 95 -4.53 -10.51 -0.79
N ARG A 96 -4.13 -9.98 -1.95
CA ARG A 96 -4.02 -10.78 -3.18
C ARG A 96 -2.56 -11.00 -3.52
N VAL A 97 -2.22 -12.23 -3.87
CA VAL A 97 -0.82 -12.66 -3.99
C VAL A 97 -0.54 -13.22 -5.38
N SER A 98 0.61 -12.84 -5.93
CA SER A 98 1.22 -13.49 -7.09
C SER A 98 2.61 -13.99 -6.69
N SER A 99 2.76 -15.30 -6.56
CA SER A 99 4.04 -15.92 -6.17
C SER A 99 5.10 -15.85 -7.27
N ILE A 100 4.68 -15.73 -8.54
CA ILE A 100 5.59 -15.68 -9.69
C ILE A 100 5.34 -14.39 -10.47
N VAL A 101 6.31 -13.48 -10.43
CA VAL A 101 6.27 -12.21 -11.15
C VAL A 101 7.23 -12.27 -12.33
N SER A 102 6.71 -11.98 -13.53
CA SER A 102 7.52 -11.90 -14.75
C SER A 102 7.72 -10.45 -15.17
N ASP A 103 8.98 -10.02 -15.24
CA ASP A 103 9.35 -8.73 -15.82
C ASP A 103 9.42 -8.83 -17.35
N LEU A 104 8.62 -7.96 -17.98
CA LEU A 104 8.58 -7.82 -19.43
C LEU A 104 9.49 -6.69 -19.93
N SER A 105 9.95 -5.82 -19.04
CA SER A 105 10.95 -4.81 -19.35
C SER A 105 12.30 -5.44 -19.67
N ALA A 106 13.07 -4.74 -20.51
CA ALA A 106 14.47 -5.06 -20.75
C ALA A 106 15.42 -4.23 -19.86
N GLN A 107 14.89 -3.23 -19.17
CA GLN A 107 15.67 -2.39 -18.25
C GLN A 107 15.70 -3.03 -16.85
N PRO A 108 16.81 -2.90 -16.10
CA PRO A 108 16.85 -3.38 -14.72
C PRO A 108 15.80 -2.69 -13.84
N LEU A 109 15.32 -3.39 -12.82
CA LEU A 109 14.50 -2.79 -11.77
C LEU A 109 15.33 -1.78 -10.97
N GLU A 110 14.86 -0.54 -10.93
CA GLU A 110 15.46 0.53 -10.13
C GLU A 110 14.68 0.70 -8.82
N ARG A 111 15.36 1.13 -7.76
CA ARG A 111 14.75 1.43 -6.46
C ARG A 111 15.00 2.90 -6.17
N GLU A 112 13.93 3.66 -6.08
CA GLU A 112 13.98 5.06 -5.65
C GLU A 112 13.78 5.13 -4.14
N ALA A 113 14.45 6.09 -3.49
CA ALA A 113 14.16 6.38 -2.10
C ALA A 113 12.79 7.08 -2.04
N PHE A 114 11.99 6.79 -1.02
CA PHE A 114 10.76 7.53 -0.79
C PHE A 114 11.11 9.01 -0.53
N GLU A 115 10.66 9.89 -1.43
CA GLU A 115 10.74 11.34 -1.26
C GLU A 115 9.34 11.82 -0.85
N ALA A 116 9.21 12.33 0.39
CA ALA A 116 7.97 12.97 0.82
C ALA A 116 7.66 14.15 -0.12
N ILE A 117 6.40 14.28 -0.55
CA ILE A 117 5.99 15.38 -1.41
C ILE A 117 6.16 16.69 -0.64
N ASP A 118 7.14 17.50 -1.01
CA ASP A 118 7.34 18.84 -0.48
C ASP A 118 6.28 19.80 -1.04
N TRP A 119 5.15 19.90 -0.34
CA TRP A 119 4.06 20.83 -0.66
C TRP A 119 4.50 22.31 -0.62
N GLU A 120 5.59 22.66 0.07
CA GLU A 120 6.05 24.06 0.17
C GLU A 120 6.64 24.60 -1.15
N ASN A 121 7.01 23.74 -2.11
CA ASN A 121 7.65 24.14 -3.36
C ASN A 121 6.74 24.24 -4.59
N LYS A 122 5.42 23.97 -4.50
CA LYS A 122 4.48 24.18 -5.62
C LYS A 122 4.08 25.65 -5.88
N GLY A 123 4.75 26.61 -5.24
CA GLY A 123 4.53 28.05 -5.43
C GLY A 123 5.56 28.80 -6.27
N ALA A 124 6.66 28.17 -6.72
CA ALA A 124 7.76 28.87 -7.38
C ALA A 124 8.14 28.27 -8.74
N SER A 125 7.17 28.20 -9.66
CA SER A 125 7.49 28.21 -11.09
C SER A 125 6.46 29.06 -11.84
N ALA A 126 6.77 30.35 -11.96
CA ALA A 126 6.23 31.27 -12.94
C ALA A 126 7.40 31.89 -13.70
#